data_AF-A0A956C8L6-F1
#
_entry.id   AF-A0A956C8L6-F1
#
_cell.length_a   1.000
_cell.length_b   1.000
_cell.length_c   1.000
_cell.angle_alpha   90.00
_cell.angle_beta   90.00
_cell.angle_gamma   90.00
#
_symmetry.space_group_name_H-M   'P 1'
#
loop_
_entity.id
_entity.type
_entity.pdbx_description
1 polymer ?
#
loop_
_entity_poly.entity_id
_entity_poly.type
_entity_poly.pdbx_seq_one_letter_code
_entity_poly.pdbx_strand_id
1 'polypeptide(L)' 'MSQNTTETTGSATNTSGGKGDVVAVDGKRLWESLMELAKIGSTPNGGVCRLALTDVDKKGRDLVVGWGKAAGLTITTD' A
#
# COMPACT_ATOMS: atom_id res chain seq x y z
N MET A 1 25.55 2.94 -35.40
CA MET A 1 25.31 2.19 -34.14
C MET A 1 25.41 3.17 -32.97
N SER A 2 24.55 3.31 -31.97
CA SER A 2 23.15 2.97 -31.69
C SER A 2 22.89 3.56 -30.29
N GLN A 3 22.02 4.57 -30.18
CA GLN A 3 21.22 4.99 -29.01
C GLN A 3 21.92 5.51 -27.71
N ASN A 4 21.73 6.82 -27.43
CA ASN A 4 21.49 7.34 -26.07
C ASN A 4 19.96 7.34 -25.87
N THR A 5 19.39 6.96 -24.71
CA THR A 5 18.11 7.48 -24.13
C THR A 5 17.82 6.84 -22.74
N THR A 6 17.82 7.70 -21.71
CA THR A 6 17.12 7.64 -20.40
C THR A 6 17.19 6.40 -19.49
N GLU A 7 17.96 6.52 -18.41
CA GLU A 7 17.53 6.08 -17.08
C GLU A 7 17.53 7.29 -16.13
N THR A 8 16.52 8.15 -16.29
CA THR A 8 16.07 9.00 -15.19
C THR A 8 14.64 8.58 -14.89
N THR A 9 14.41 7.95 -13.74
CA THR A 9 13.28 8.24 -12.83
C THR A 9 13.62 7.64 -11.48
N GLY A 10 14.03 8.49 -10.55
CA GLY A 10 14.15 8.10 -9.15
C GLY A 10 12.78 7.82 -8.53
N SER A 11 12.78 6.98 -7.51
CA SER A 11 11.94 7.23 -6.35
C SER A 11 12.80 7.04 -5.11
N ALA A 12 13.05 8.19 -4.48
CA ALA A 12 13.90 8.42 -3.33
C ALA A 12 13.50 7.56 -2.12
N THR A 13 14.40 6.71 -1.63
CA THR A 13 14.34 6.25 -0.23
C THR A 13 15.10 7.24 0.64
N ASN A 14 14.50 8.40 0.86
CA ASN A 14 14.97 9.42 1.79
C ASN A 14 13.85 9.50 2.84
N THR A 15 14.04 9.26 4.13
CA THR A 15 14.89 10.05 5.01
C THR A 15 15.00 9.34 6.36
N SER A 16 16.22 8.96 6.75
CA SER A 16 16.58 8.86 8.16
C SER A 16 16.78 10.28 8.70
N GLY A 17 15.95 10.74 9.63
CA GLY A 17 16.03 12.12 10.12
C GLY A 17 15.38 12.30 11.48
N GLY A 18 16.13 12.03 12.54
CA GLY A 18 15.84 12.55 13.86
C GLY A 18 16.38 13.98 14.00
N LYS A 19 15.50 14.98 14.08
CA LYS A 19 15.42 16.03 15.12
C LYS A 19 14.49 17.16 14.67
N GLY A 20 13.40 17.35 15.43
CA GLY A 20 12.35 18.33 15.22
C GLY A 20 11.00 17.63 15.00
N ASP A 21 9.97 18.01 15.74
CA ASP A 21 8.63 17.41 15.75
C ASP A 21 7.89 17.59 14.41
N VAL A 22 8.42 17.00 13.33
CA VAL A 22 7.75 16.88 12.05
C VAL A 22 7.23 15.45 11.98
N VAL A 23 5.92 15.32 12.11
CA VAL A 23 5.24 14.04 11.87
C VAL A 23 5.42 13.68 10.40
N ALA A 24 6.31 12.72 10.15
CA ALA A 24 6.55 12.17 8.82
C ALA A 24 5.91 10.79 8.68
N VAL A 25 5.37 10.50 7.51
CA VAL A 25 4.82 9.18 7.17
C VAL A 25 5.95 8.25 6.73
N ASP A 26 5.91 7.00 7.19
CA ASP A 26 6.74 5.94 6.64
C ASP A 26 6.20 5.51 5.26
N GLY A 27 6.80 6.05 4.20
CA GLY A 27 6.43 5.77 2.82
C GLY A 27 6.65 4.31 2.40
N LYS A 28 7.65 3.64 2.99
CA LYS A 28 7.93 2.22 2.70
C LYS A 28 6.84 1.34 3.27
N ARG A 29 6.48 1.54 4.54
CA ARG A 29 5.39 0.82 5.19
C ARG A 29 4.06 1.03 4.46
N LEU A 30 3.80 2.26 4.01
CA LEU A 30 2.61 2.56 3.22
C LEU A 30 2.59 1.80 1.90
N TRP A 31 3.71 1.81 1.18
CA TRP A 31 3.84 1.11 -0.09
C TRP A 31 3.67 -0.41 0.06
N GLU A 32 4.28 -1.00 1.08
CA GLU A 32 4.12 -2.43 1.39
C GLU A 32 2.65 -2.77 1.67
N SER A 33 1.95 -1.94 2.45
CA SER A 33 0.52 -2.13 2.74
C SER A 33 -0.34 -2.07 1.46
N LEU A 34 -0.02 -1.15 0.54
CA LEU A 34 -0.71 -1.06 -0.75
C LEU A 34 -0.47 -2.32 -1.61
N MET A 35 0.77 -2.80 -1.67
CA MET A 35 1.10 -4.01 -2.42
C MET A 35 0.45 -5.26 -1.82
N GLU A 36 0.35 -5.36 -0.50
CA GLU A 36 -0.35 -6.46 0.16
C GLU A 36 -1.84 -6.45 -0.14
N LEU A 37 -2.49 -5.27 -0.08
CA LEU A 37 -3.90 -5.15 -0.41
C LEU A 37 -4.17 -5.42 -1.90
N ALA A 38 -3.23 -5.05 -2.78
CA ALA A 38 -3.34 -5.28 -4.23
C ALA A 38 -3.28 -6.76 -4.63
N LYS A 39 -2.67 -7.62 -3.81
CA LYS A 39 -2.72 -9.08 -4.01
C LYS A 39 -4.15 -9.62 -3.89
N ILE A 40 -5.02 -8.94 -3.14
CA ILE A 40 -6.41 -9.35 -2.94
C ILE A 40 -7.27 -8.80 -4.08
N GLY A 41 -7.58 -9.68 -5.03
CA GLY A 41 -8.34 -9.34 -6.24
C GLY A 41 -7.46 -8.97 -7.43
N SER A 42 -6.17 -9.34 -7.39
CA SER A 42 -5.28 -9.17 -8.55
C SER A 42 -5.84 -9.91 -9.76
N THR A 43 -5.92 -9.20 -10.87
CA THR A 43 -6.31 -9.75 -12.17
C THR A 43 -5.07 -10.09 -12.99
N PRO A 44 -5.15 -11.04 -13.95
CA PRO A 44 -4.04 -11.37 -14.85
C PRO A 44 -3.49 -10.17 -15.64
N ASN A 45 -4.31 -9.13 -15.82
CA ASN A 45 -3.94 -7.90 -16.54
C ASN A 45 -3.19 -6.88 -15.66
N GLY A 46 -2.81 -7.24 -14.42
CA GLY A 46 -2.08 -6.37 -13.51
C GLY A 46 -2.93 -5.34 -12.76
N GLY A 47 -4.25 -5.35 -12.93
CA GLY A 47 -5.18 -4.53 -12.16
C GLY A 47 -5.77 -5.25 -10.94
N VAL A 48 -6.56 -4.55 -10.13
CA VAL A 48 -7.35 -5.14 -9.04
C VAL A 48 -8.82 -5.08 -9.41
N CYS A 49 -9.50 -6.24 -9.46
CA CYS A 49 -10.95 -6.33 -9.58
C CYS A 49 -11.53 -6.89 -8.30
N ARG A 50 -11.95 -5.97 -7.42
CA ARG A 50 -12.59 -6.29 -6.14
C ARG A 50 -13.99 -5.71 -6.13
N LEU A 51 -14.95 -6.51 -6.60
CA LEU A 51 -16.35 -6.12 -6.67
C LEU A 51 -16.96 -6.08 -5.26
N ALA A 52 -17.75 -5.06 -4.94
CA ALA A 52 -18.34 -4.89 -3.61
C ALA A 52 -19.18 -6.12 -3.20
N LEU A 53 -19.14 -6.46 -1.91
CA LEU A 53 -19.88 -7.59 -1.30
C LEU A 53 -19.51 -8.98 -1.83
N THR A 54 -18.37 -9.12 -2.49
CA THR A 54 -17.80 -10.43 -2.84
C THR A 54 -16.87 -10.97 -1.76
N ASP A 55 -16.55 -12.25 -1.80
CA ASP A 55 -15.58 -12.86 -0.87
C ASP A 55 -14.19 -12.20 -0.97
N VAL A 56 -13.82 -11.71 -2.15
CA VAL A 56 -12.56 -10.98 -2.37
C VAL A 56 -12.60 -9.61 -1.70
N ASP A 57 -13.76 -8.95 -1.72
CA ASP A 57 -13.99 -7.70 -1.00
C ASP A 57 -13.93 -7.89 0.51
N LYS A 58 -14.57 -8.96 1.03
CA LYS A 58 -14.45 -9.34 2.44
C LYS A 58 -13.00 -9.56 2.87
N LYS A 59 -12.22 -10.33 2.11
CA LYS A 59 -10.78 -10.55 2.40
C LYS A 59 -9.98 -9.25 2.44
N GLY A 60 -10.28 -8.31 1.54
CA GLY A 60 -9.64 -6.99 1.52
C GLY A 60 -9.98 -6.17 2.76
N ARG A 61 -11.25 -6.19 3.19
CA ARG A 61 -11.70 -5.53 4.43
C ARG A 61 -11.09 -6.18 5.66
N ASP A 62 -11.10 -7.51 5.75
CA ASP A 62 -10.53 -8.26 6.87
C ASP A 62 -9.03 -7.95 7.08
N LEU A 63 -8.26 -7.78 5.99
CA LEU A 63 -6.86 -7.37 6.05
C LEU A 63 -6.69 -5.98 6.69
N VAL A 64 -7.46 -4.99 6.22
CA VAL A 64 -7.40 -3.61 6.75
C VAL A 64 -7.89 -3.55 8.20
N VAL A 65 -8.93 -4.31 8.54
CA VAL A 65 -9.42 -4.47 9.91
C VAL A 65 -8.34 -5.10 10.80
N GLY A 66 -7.60 -6.08 10.29
CA GLY A 66 -6.46 -6.68 10.98
C GLY A 66 -5.37 -5.66 11.30
N TRP A 67 -4.99 -4.83 10.34
CA TRP A 67 -4.03 -3.74 10.56
C TRP A 67 -4.55 -2.71 11.56
N GLY A 68 -5.83 -2.35 11.48
CA GLY A 68 -6.45 -1.43 12.43
C GLY A 68 -6.42 -1.97 13.87
N LYS A 69 -6.77 -3.25 14.06
CA LYS A 69 -6.69 -3.91 15.37
C LYS A 69 -5.25 -3.98 15.89
N ALA A 70 -4.28 -4.32 15.03
CA ALA A 70 -2.87 -4.36 15.39
C ALA A 70 -2.33 -2.98 15.80
N ALA A 71 -2.86 -1.91 15.20
CA ALA A 71 -2.56 -0.53 15.56
C ALA A 71 -3.35 -0.03 16.80
N GLY A 72 -4.17 -0.87 17.43
CA GLY A 72 -4.96 -0.52 18.61
C GLY A 72 -6.26 0.23 18.31
N LEU A 73 -6.74 0.21 17.07
CA LEU A 73 -8.01 0.85 16.69
C LEU A 73 -9.21 -0.04 17.01
N THR A 74 -10.31 0.60 17.40
CA THR A 74 -11.63 -0.05 17.50
C THR A 74 -12.33 0.06 16.16
N ILE A 75 -12.82 -1.06 15.63
CA ILE A 75 -13.45 -1.14 14.31
C ILE A 75 -14.95 -1.34 14.48
N THR A 76 -15.74 -0.53 13.79
CA THR A 76 -17.20 -0.64 13.70
C THR A 76 -17.62 -0.79 12.24
N THR A 77 -18.80 -1.37 12.02
CA THR A 77 -19.44 -1.51 10.70
C THR A 77 -20.91 -1.14 10.89
N ASP A 78 -21.44 -0.33 9.97
CA ASP A 78 -22.84 0.12 9.92
C ASP A 78 -23.66 -0.76 8.95
#